data_AF-K1QLJ0-F1
#
_entry.id   AF-K1QLJ0-F1
#
_cell.length_a   1.000
_cell.length_b   1.000
_cell.length_c   1.000
_cell.angle_alpha   90.00
_cell.angle_beta   90.00
_cell.angle_gamma   90.00
#
_symmetry.space_group_name_H-M   'P 1'
#
loop_
_entity.id
_entity.type
_entity.pdbx_description
1 polymer ?
#
loop_
_entity_poly.entity_id
_entity_poly.type
_entity_poly.pdbx_seq_one_letter_code
_entity_poly.pdbx_strand_id
1 'polypeptide(L)'
;MTNNFINHLHKNLLKDSMFLAELYIGSNGIESWTLDISHLKFLTLIDCSGNKLATLPKSVRDRLDTTSQNKTVKVNLRHNKILCSCKNLDFLDWLFTSKVVVNILKTEECTGIKGNITYGYQYLKEECGKDQREWLYPVQTICLLFILSVIALVVYKKRWALIYRWYLFRLRRKRYSPIGGCNDGYQFDAFLSFADEDRPFVDRVLEELEGNPELRLNVCVHFRDFIPGKSISGNIVSAIHSSKKTIVFMSRAYLKSDWCKYELRMAITEESHMNREVVIMTVLEDIPQKELSLEVLQYYKKNSYINKPNTEEELKLYWKILEKLL
;
A
#
# COMPACT_ATOMS: atom_id res chain seq x y z
N MET A 1 35.82 54.34 -19.75
CA MET A 1 34.82 55.06 -18.93
C MET A 1 35.09 54.74 -17.46
N THR A 2 36.22 55.18 -16.92
CA THR A 2 36.65 54.86 -15.54
C THR A 2 36.65 56.11 -14.67
N ASN A 3 36.45 55.95 -13.36
CA ASN A 3 36.48 57.05 -12.37
C ASN A 3 35.44 58.17 -12.66
N ASN A 4 34.19 57.79 -12.89
CA ASN A 4 33.09 58.73 -13.11
C ASN A 4 31.89 58.41 -12.20
N PHE A 5 30.85 59.23 -12.25
CA PHE A 5 29.61 59.03 -11.50
C PHE A 5 28.53 58.31 -12.32
N ILE A 6 28.95 57.41 -13.22
CA ILE A 6 28.01 56.71 -14.12
C ILE A 6 27.25 55.66 -13.32
N ASN A 7 25.94 55.80 -13.24
CA ASN A 7 25.07 54.85 -12.53
C ASN A 7 24.34 53.90 -13.49
N HIS A 8 24.16 54.30 -14.74
CA HIS A 8 23.42 53.54 -15.75
C HIS A 8 24.10 53.66 -17.10
N LEU A 9 24.26 52.52 -17.78
CA LEU A 9 24.76 52.46 -19.16
C LEU A 9 23.62 52.13 -20.11
N HIS A 10 23.51 52.83 -21.23
CA HIS A 10 22.47 52.54 -22.21
C HIS A 10 22.78 51.23 -22.95
N LYS A 11 21.79 50.35 -23.17
CA LYS A 11 21.99 49.03 -23.78
C LYS A 11 22.73 49.07 -25.11
N ASN A 12 22.43 50.07 -25.94
CA ASN A 12 22.99 50.22 -27.30
C ASN A 12 24.32 51.00 -27.34
N LEU A 13 24.93 51.33 -26.20
CA LEU A 13 26.13 52.16 -26.15
C LEU A 13 27.29 51.60 -26.98
N LEU A 14 27.38 50.28 -27.09
CA LEU A 14 28.45 49.58 -27.82
C LEU A 14 28.01 49.03 -29.18
N LYS A 15 26.82 49.40 -29.68
CA LYS A 15 26.19 48.77 -30.86
C LYS A 15 27.12 48.70 -32.08
N ASP A 16 27.88 49.76 -32.33
CA ASP A 16 28.75 49.87 -33.53
C ASP A 16 30.20 49.42 -33.27
N SER A 17 30.54 49.02 -32.03
CA SER A 17 31.90 48.72 -31.60
C SER A 17 32.32 47.26 -31.88
N MET A 18 32.24 46.79 -33.12
CA MET A 18 32.45 45.37 -33.47
C MET A 18 33.85 44.82 -33.12
N PHE A 19 34.88 45.66 -33.12
CA PHE A 19 36.29 45.28 -32.89
C PHE A 19 36.79 45.58 -31.48
N LEU A 20 35.90 45.87 -30.53
CA LEU A 20 36.30 46.20 -29.16
C LEU A 20 37.01 45.01 -28.50
N ALA A 21 38.26 45.22 -28.12
CA ALA A 21 39.07 44.23 -27.41
C ALA A 21 39.02 44.41 -25.89
N GLU A 22 39.03 45.65 -25.41
CA GLU A 22 39.11 45.95 -23.98
C GLU A 22 38.03 46.95 -23.58
N LEU A 23 37.29 46.64 -22.51
CA LEU A 23 36.22 47.47 -21.99
C LEU A 23 36.53 47.88 -20.55
N TYR A 24 36.80 49.17 -20.34
CA TYR A 24 37.09 49.73 -19.03
C TYR A 24 35.90 50.56 -18.52
N ILE A 25 35.17 50.02 -17.54
CA ILE A 25 34.00 50.64 -16.87
C ILE A 25 34.13 50.65 -15.34
N GLY A 26 35.35 50.51 -14.82
CA GLY A 26 35.63 50.47 -13.39
C GLY A 26 35.50 51.82 -12.67
N SER A 27 35.38 51.80 -11.35
CA SER A 27 35.25 52.96 -10.46
C SER A 27 34.09 53.88 -10.87
N ASN A 28 32.89 53.31 -10.94
CA ASN A 28 31.65 54.03 -11.21
C ASN A 28 30.58 53.66 -10.16
N GLY A 29 29.35 54.14 -10.33
CA GLY A 29 28.21 53.83 -9.46
C GLY A 29 27.27 52.77 -10.03
N ILE A 30 27.75 51.89 -10.92
CA ILE A 30 26.87 50.99 -11.69
C ILE A 30 26.31 49.88 -10.79
N GLU A 31 24.99 49.77 -10.72
CA GLU A 31 24.29 48.76 -9.91
C GLU A 31 23.92 47.50 -10.70
N SER A 32 23.60 47.66 -11.99
CA SER A 32 23.21 46.55 -12.86
C SER A 32 23.87 46.63 -14.24
N TRP A 33 24.20 45.48 -14.80
CA TRP A 33 24.74 45.40 -16.15
C TRP A 33 23.63 45.45 -17.19
N THR A 34 23.65 46.48 -18.03
CA THR A 34 22.63 46.74 -19.06
C THR A 34 23.18 46.70 -20.49
N LEU A 35 24.51 46.68 -20.66
CA LEU A 35 25.16 46.71 -21.97
C LEU A 35 24.94 45.42 -22.75
N ASP A 36 24.59 45.56 -24.04
CA ASP A 36 24.59 44.44 -24.97
C ASP A 36 26.00 44.19 -25.51
N ILE A 37 26.53 43.00 -25.24
CA ILE A 37 27.87 42.56 -25.70
C ILE A 37 27.80 41.37 -26.67
N SER A 38 26.59 40.99 -27.13
CA SER A 38 26.40 39.79 -27.93
C SER A 38 27.16 39.81 -29.27
N HIS A 39 27.46 40.99 -29.82
CA HIS A 39 28.21 41.16 -31.07
C HIS A 39 29.73 41.27 -30.89
N LEU A 40 30.23 41.50 -29.67
CA LEU A 40 31.66 41.77 -29.41
C LEU A 40 32.50 40.48 -29.44
N LYS A 41 33.04 40.11 -30.61
CA LYS A 41 33.79 38.84 -30.82
C LYS A 41 35.27 38.92 -30.43
N PHE A 42 35.80 40.13 -30.33
CA PHE A 42 37.23 40.38 -30.10
C PHE A 42 37.56 40.72 -28.65
N LEU A 43 36.56 40.70 -27.77
CA LEU A 43 36.68 41.11 -26.38
C LEU A 43 37.59 40.15 -25.59
N THR A 44 38.63 40.69 -24.96
CA THR A 44 39.62 39.95 -24.17
C THR A 44 39.64 40.41 -22.72
N LEU A 45 39.29 41.68 -22.44
CA LEU A 45 39.32 42.24 -21.09
C LEU A 45 38.08 43.07 -20.81
N ILE A 46 37.43 42.80 -19.68
CA ILE A 46 36.41 43.66 -19.08
C ILE A 46 36.89 44.06 -17.69
N ASP A 47 37.10 45.36 -17.47
CA ASP A 47 37.30 45.91 -16.14
C ASP A 47 36.05 46.62 -15.64
N CYS A 48 35.36 46.00 -14.69
CA CYS A 48 34.19 46.55 -14.01
C CYS A 48 34.39 46.64 -12.50
N SER A 49 35.65 46.72 -12.05
CA SER A 49 36.00 46.85 -10.64
C SER A 49 35.49 48.17 -10.02
N GLY A 50 35.27 48.21 -8.70
CA GLY A 50 34.87 49.45 -8.01
C GLY A 50 33.47 49.95 -8.39
N ASN A 51 32.50 49.03 -8.53
CA ASN A 51 31.10 49.33 -8.84
C ASN A 51 30.18 48.74 -7.75
N LYS A 52 28.86 48.76 -7.97
CA LYS A 52 27.86 48.20 -7.05
C LYS A 52 27.17 46.96 -7.65
N LEU A 53 27.85 46.25 -8.55
CA LEU A 53 27.25 45.11 -9.25
C LEU A 53 26.95 43.96 -8.28
N ALA A 54 25.71 43.46 -8.34
CA ALA A 54 25.26 42.31 -7.56
C ALA A 54 25.41 40.97 -8.31
N THR A 55 25.30 41.01 -9.64
CA THR A 55 25.31 39.83 -10.52
C THR A 55 25.68 40.23 -11.95
N LEU A 56 26.05 39.23 -12.77
CA LEU A 56 26.14 39.37 -14.23
C LEU A 56 25.00 38.58 -14.90
N PRO A 57 24.25 39.22 -15.82
CA PRO A 57 23.20 38.56 -16.59
C PRO A 57 23.69 37.31 -17.30
N LYS A 58 22.83 36.30 -17.42
CA LYS A 58 23.17 35.03 -18.10
C LYS A 58 23.62 35.25 -19.54
N SER A 59 22.97 36.16 -20.28
CA SER A 59 23.35 36.51 -21.66
C SER A 59 24.81 36.99 -21.79
N VAL A 60 25.29 37.74 -20.80
CA VAL A 60 26.67 38.24 -20.72
C VAL A 60 27.62 37.09 -20.41
N ARG A 61 27.29 36.26 -19.43
CA ARG A 61 28.09 35.09 -19.03
C ARG A 61 28.25 34.08 -20.15
N ASP A 62 27.15 33.69 -20.79
CA ASP A 62 27.14 32.75 -21.93
C ASP A 62 28.00 33.28 -23.08
N ARG A 63 27.97 34.60 -23.31
CA ARG A 63 28.80 35.24 -24.34
C ARG A 63 30.28 35.21 -23.99
N LEU A 64 30.63 35.49 -22.73
CA LEU A 64 32.00 35.42 -22.24
C LEU A 64 32.53 34.00 -22.32
N ASP A 65 31.73 33.00 -21.95
CA ASP A 65 32.09 31.59 -22.05
C ASP A 65 32.33 31.15 -23.50
N THR A 66 31.47 31.58 -24.42
CA THR A 66 31.64 31.32 -25.87
C THR A 66 32.95 31.92 -26.39
N THR A 67 33.28 33.14 -25.96
CA THR A 67 34.52 33.82 -26.36
C THR A 67 35.74 33.15 -25.73
N SER A 68 35.59 32.67 -24.50
CA SER A 68 36.62 31.95 -23.72
C SER A 68 37.05 30.62 -24.34
N GLN A 69 36.23 30.01 -25.20
CA GLN A 69 36.57 28.77 -25.90
C GLN A 69 37.80 28.92 -26.81
N ASN A 70 37.94 30.09 -27.45
CA ASN A 70 38.98 30.31 -28.46
C ASN A 70 40.12 31.22 -27.96
N LYS A 71 39.91 31.97 -26.88
CA LYS A 71 40.87 32.96 -26.35
C LYS A 71 40.68 33.13 -24.84
N THR A 72 41.73 33.54 -24.13
CA THR A 72 41.62 33.88 -22.71
C THR A 72 40.89 35.20 -22.52
N VAL A 73 39.73 35.17 -21.86
CA VAL A 73 38.97 36.37 -21.48
C VAL A 73 39.17 36.64 -19.99
N LYS A 74 39.49 37.89 -19.63
CA LYS A 74 39.67 38.35 -18.25
C LYS A 74 38.55 39.30 -17.85
N VAL A 75 37.96 39.07 -16.69
CA VAL A 75 36.92 39.94 -16.12
C VAL A 75 37.32 40.36 -14.73
N ASN A 76 37.48 41.66 -14.49
CA ASN A 76 37.81 42.21 -13.19
C ASN A 76 36.55 42.68 -12.47
N LEU A 77 36.19 41.98 -11.38
CA LEU A 77 34.99 42.24 -10.57
C LEU A 77 35.33 42.73 -9.16
N ARG A 78 36.59 43.05 -8.86
CA ARG A 78 37.00 43.50 -7.52
C ARG A 78 36.20 44.71 -7.04
N HIS A 79 36.00 44.80 -5.73
CA HIS A 79 35.27 45.88 -5.07
C HIS A 79 33.85 46.08 -5.64
N ASN A 80 33.09 44.99 -5.74
CA ASN A 80 31.67 44.99 -6.08
C ASN A 80 30.81 44.37 -4.96
N LYS A 81 29.51 44.68 -4.94
CA LYS A 81 28.57 44.19 -3.93
C LYS A 81 27.85 42.92 -4.39
N ILE A 82 28.59 41.84 -4.60
CA ILE A 82 28.04 40.58 -5.08
C ILE A 82 26.96 40.06 -4.11
N LEU A 83 25.80 39.65 -4.66
CA LEU A 83 24.67 39.15 -3.89
C LEU A 83 24.75 37.63 -3.69
N CYS A 84 24.90 37.18 -2.44
CA CYS A 84 24.79 35.77 -2.07
C CYS A 84 23.34 35.42 -1.71
N SER A 85 22.63 34.81 -2.66
CA SER A 85 21.29 34.26 -2.44
C SER A 85 21.06 33.05 -3.35
N CYS A 86 20.09 32.18 -3.02
CA CYS A 86 19.74 31.04 -3.89
C CYS A 86 19.35 31.49 -5.31
N LYS A 87 18.75 32.68 -5.48
CA LYS A 87 18.39 33.22 -6.80
C LYS A 87 19.60 33.59 -7.65
N ASN A 88 20.74 33.88 -7.03
CA ASN A 88 21.97 34.27 -7.71
C ASN A 88 22.99 33.12 -7.76
N LEU A 89 22.59 31.90 -7.36
CA LEU A 89 23.49 30.75 -7.29
C LEU A 89 24.11 30.42 -8.65
N ASP A 90 23.37 30.58 -9.74
CA ASP A 90 23.88 30.37 -11.11
C ASP A 90 25.07 31.28 -11.43
N PHE A 91 25.04 32.54 -10.99
CA PHE A 91 26.14 33.48 -11.19
C PHE A 91 27.33 33.14 -10.29
N LEU A 92 27.06 32.79 -9.04
CA LEU A 92 28.11 32.34 -8.11
C LEU A 92 28.79 31.07 -8.63
N ASP A 93 28.04 30.11 -9.17
CA ASP A 93 28.60 28.90 -9.74
C ASP A 93 29.52 29.25 -10.93
N TRP A 94 29.04 30.09 -11.85
CA TRP A 94 29.85 30.57 -12.97
C TRP A 94 31.13 31.29 -12.53
N LEU A 95 31.08 32.07 -11.45
CA LEU A 95 32.24 32.77 -10.87
C LEU A 95 33.36 31.78 -10.47
N PHE A 96 33.00 30.60 -9.99
CA PHE A 96 33.95 29.58 -9.51
C PHE A 96 34.29 28.49 -10.53
N THR A 97 33.38 28.20 -11.48
CA THR A 97 33.50 27.06 -12.41
C THR A 97 33.81 27.44 -13.85
N SER A 98 33.62 28.71 -14.24
CA SER A 98 33.89 29.16 -15.62
C SER A 98 35.38 29.08 -15.98
N LYS A 99 35.66 28.87 -17.27
CA LYS A 99 37.00 28.98 -17.86
C LYS A 99 37.46 30.45 -18.02
N VAL A 100 36.54 31.41 -17.91
CA VAL A 100 36.85 32.85 -17.93
C VAL A 100 37.67 33.19 -16.68
N VAL A 101 38.75 33.95 -16.85
CA VAL A 101 39.60 34.35 -15.73
C VAL A 101 38.93 35.51 -15.01
N VAL A 102 38.16 35.18 -13.98
CA VAL A 102 37.49 36.16 -13.12
C VAL A 102 38.43 36.60 -12.00
N ASN A 103 38.85 37.86 -12.04
CA ASN A 103 39.63 38.47 -10.97
C ASN A 103 38.70 39.05 -9.92
N ILE A 104 38.54 38.31 -8.82
CA ILE A 104 37.79 38.72 -7.64
C ILE A 104 38.59 38.41 -6.38
N LEU A 105 38.51 39.29 -5.39
CA LEU A 105 39.10 39.03 -4.07
C LEU A 105 38.14 38.11 -3.31
N LYS A 106 38.50 36.83 -3.21
CA LYS A 106 37.68 35.80 -2.52
C LYS A 106 37.40 36.11 -1.04
N THR A 107 38.13 37.06 -0.47
CA THR A 107 37.98 37.60 0.89
C THR A 107 36.98 38.75 1.00
N GLU A 108 36.46 39.27 -0.11
CA GLU A 108 35.41 40.29 -0.10
C GLU A 108 34.14 39.74 0.57
N GLU A 109 33.45 40.62 1.29
CA GLU A 109 32.19 40.29 1.95
C GLU A 109 31.07 40.13 0.93
N CYS A 110 30.27 39.08 1.11
CA CYS A 110 29.11 38.87 0.26
C CYS A 110 27.88 39.57 0.81
N THR A 111 27.06 40.14 -0.07
CA THR A 111 25.82 40.80 0.33
C THR A 111 24.74 39.74 0.57
N GLY A 112 24.11 39.74 1.75
CA GLY A 112 23.01 38.82 2.10
C GLY A 112 23.38 37.66 3.01
N ILE A 113 24.67 37.30 3.10
CA ILE A 113 25.18 36.28 4.05
C ILE A 113 26.41 36.85 4.74
N LYS A 114 26.50 36.64 6.06
CA LYS A 114 27.70 37.02 6.81
C LYS A 114 28.86 36.11 6.43
N GLY A 115 29.94 36.69 5.93
CA GLY A 115 31.15 35.97 5.55
C GLY A 115 31.66 36.41 4.19
N ASN A 116 32.73 35.74 3.75
CA ASN A 116 33.30 36.00 2.44
C ASN A 116 32.49 35.30 1.32
N ILE A 117 32.75 35.69 0.07
CA ILE A 117 32.06 35.13 -1.11
C ILE A 117 32.24 33.61 -1.21
N THR A 118 33.40 33.08 -0.82
CA THR A 118 33.69 31.64 -0.90
C THR A 118 32.82 30.83 0.05
N TYR A 119 32.71 31.28 1.30
CA TYR A 119 31.84 30.70 2.31
C TYR A 119 30.38 30.81 1.89
N GLY A 120 29.95 31.98 1.40
CA GLY A 120 28.59 32.19 0.91
C GLY A 120 28.21 31.24 -0.22
N TYR A 121 29.10 31.00 -1.18
CA TYR A 121 28.87 30.05 -2.28
C TYR A 121 28.78 28.60 -1.77
N GLN A 122 29.71 28.15 -0.93
CA GLN A 122 29.69 26.79 -0.38
C GLN A 122 28.40 26.52 0.42
N TYR A 123 28.06 27.44 1.32
CA TYR A 123 26.83 27.34 2.11
C TYR A 123 25.57 27.30 1.24
N LEU A 124 25.44 28.20 0.26
CA LEU A 124 24.28 28.23 -0.63
C LEU A 124 24.18 27.00 -1.53
N LYS A 125 25.31 26.44 -1.98
CA LYS A 125 25.32 25.24 -2.81
C LYS A 125 24.76 24.03 -2.05
N GLU A 126 25.06 23.93 -0.75
CA GLU A 126 24.50 22.89 0.11
C GLU A 126 23.05 23.18 0.48
N GLU A 127 22.72 24.41 0.86
CA GLU A 127 21.39 24.73 1.39
C GLU A 127 20.32 24.81 0.30
N CYS A 128 20.62 25.43 -0.84
CA CYS A 128 19.69 25.53 -1.97
C CYS A 128 19.65 24.24 -2.81
N GLY A 129 20.62 23.33 -2.62
CA GLY A 129 20.71 22.05 -3.32
C GLY A 129 19.88 20.92 -2.71
N LYS A 130 19.35 21.10 -1.49
CA LYS A 130 18.45 20.13 -0.85
C LYS A 130 17.09 20.15 -1.53
N ASP A 131 16.69 19.05 -2.17
CA ASP A 131 15.35 18.93 -2.72
C ASP A 131 14.35 18.79 -1.54
N GLN A 132 13.43 19.75 -1.40
CA GLN A 132 12.39 19.74 -0.37
C GLN A 132 11.52 18.46 -0.39
N ARG A 133 11.60 17.67 -1.47
CA ARG A 133 10.81 16.46 -1.68
C ARG A 133 11.44 15.18 -1.11
N GLU A 134 12.64 15.22 -0.56
CA GLU A 134 13.29 14.02 -0.02
C GLU A 134 12.49 13.35 1.12
N TRP A 135 11.72 14.12 1.90
CA TRP A 135 10.86 13.60 2.96
C TRP A 135 9.59 12.88 2.47
N LEU A 136 9.19 13.07 1.20
CA LEU A 136 7.98 12.44 0.66
C LEU A 136 8.14 10.93 0.47
N TYR A 137 9.34 10.48 0.10
CA TYR A 137 9.63 9.06 -0.15
C TYR A 137 9.49 8.18 1.11
N PRO A 138 10.10 8.49 2.27
CA PRO A 138 9.94 7.66 3.47
C PRO A 138 8.51 7.69 4.02
N VAL A 139 7.79 8.81 3.90
CA VAL A 139 6.38 8.89 4.31
C VAL A 139 5.53 7.96 3.45
N GLN A 140 5.73 7.98 2.13
CA GLN A 140 5.00 7.11 1.20
C GLN A 140 5.26 5.62 1.48
N THR A 141 6.51 5.22 1.75
CA THR A 141 6.83 3.82 2.05
C THR A 141 6.23 3.34 3.37
N ILE A 142 6.25 4.17 4.41
CA ILE A 142 5.63 3.85 5.71
C ILE A 142 4.11 3.68 5.56
N CYS A 143 3.44 4.58 4.84
CA CYS A 143 2.00 4.45 4.60
C CYS A 143 1.64 3.15 3.85
N LEU A 144 2.41 2.77 2.84
CA LEU A 144 2.18 1.52 2.10
C LEU A 144 2.35 0.29 2.98
N LEU A 145 3.40 0.25 3.81
CA LEU A 145 3.62 -0.86 4.75
C LEU A 145 2.50 -0.97 5.79
N PHE A 146 2.01 0.16 6.30
CA PHE A 146 0.89 0.20 7.22
C PHE A 146 -0.40 -0.35 6.59
N ILE A 147 -0.71 0.05 5.34
CA ILE A 147 -1.89 -0.45 4.63
C ILE A 147 -1.80 -1.97 4.42
N LEU A 148 -0.63 -2.48 4.00
CA LEU A 148 -0.42 -3.91 3.79
C LEU A 148 -0.57 -4.72 5.09
N SER A 149 -0.08 -4.20 6.23
CA SER A 149 -0.21 -4.88 7.52
C SER A 149 -1.65 -4.93 8.00
N VAL A 150 -2.43 -3.85 7.82
CA VAL A 150 -3.87 -3.83 8.12
C VAL A 150 -4.63 -4.83 7.25
N ILE A 151 -4.35 -4.87 5.95
CA ILE A 151 -4.96 -5.85 5.04
C ILE A 151 -4.63 -7.28 5.48
N ALA A 152 -3.37 -7.57 5.80
CA ALA A 152 -2.96 -8.89 6.27
C ALA A 152 -3.67 -9.29 7.57
N LEU A 153 -3.83 -8.35 8.51
CA LEU A 153 -4.53 -8.58 9.78
C LEU A 153 -6.03 -8.85 9.56
N VAL A 154 -6.68 -8.09 8.67
CA VAL A 154 -8.08 -8.31 8.28
C VAL A 154 -8.24 -9.68 7.61
N VAL A 155 -7.37 -10.02 6.66
CA VAL A 155 -7.38 -11.32 5.98
C VAL A 155 -7.19 -12.45 6.99
N TYR A 156 -6.24 -12.33 7.92
CA TYR A 156 -6.00 -13.34 8.96
C TYR A 156 -7.22 -13.53 9.87
N LYS A 157 -7.79 -12.42 10.38
CA LYS A 157 -8.95 -12.45 11.29
C LYS A 157 -10.23 -12.93 10.61
N LYS A 158 -10.41 -12.63 9.32
CA LYS A 158 -11.62 -12.92 8.55
C LYS A 158 -11.43 -14.01 7.49
N ARG A 159 -10.35 -14.80 7.58
CA ARG A 159 -9.98 -15.80 6.57
C ARG A 159 -11.11 -16.77 6.23
N TRP A 160 -11.84 -17.27 7.23
CA TRP A 160 -12.93 -18.22 7.04
C TRP A 160 -14.13 -17.59 6.31
N ALA A 161 -14.52 -16.38 6.71
CA ALA A 161 -15.55 -15.62 6.01
C ALA A 161 -15.14 -15.25 4.57
N LEU A 162 -13.85 -14.96 4.33
CA LEU A 162 -13.33 -14.70 2.98
C LEU A 162 -13.33 -15.96 2.12
N ILE A 163 -12.90 -17.10 2.65
CA ILE A 163 -12.95 -18.41 1.96
C ILE A 163 -14.39 -18.75 1.59
N TYR A 164 -15.33 -18.59 2.54
CA TYR A 164 -16.75 -18.82 2.31
C TYR A 164 -17.33 -17.90 1.24
N ARG A 165 -17.07 -16.57 1.33
CA ARG A 165 -17.51 -15.60 0.31
C ARG A 165 -16.91 -15.90 -1.06
N TRP A 166 -15.65 -16.30 -1.12
CA TRP A 166 -14.98 -16.67 -2.37
C TRP A 166 -15.58 -17.94 -2.96
N TYR A 167 -15.91 -18.92 -2.13
CA TYR A 167 -16.64 -20.12 -2.52
C TYR A 167 -18.02 -19.77 -3.11
N LEU A 168 -18.82 -18.95 -2.42
CA LEU A 168 -20.11 -18.46 -2.91
C LEU A 168 -19.98 -17.68 -4.23
N PHE A 169 -18.95 -16.83 -4.35
CA PHE A 169 -18.65 -16.11 -5.58
C PHE A 169 -18.33 -17.06 -6.74
N ARG A 170 -17.56 -18.11 -6.48
CA ARG A 170 -17.22 -19.15 -7.48
C ARG A 170 -18.44 -19.93 -7.93
N LEU A 171 -19.38 -20.24 -7.03
CA LEU A 171 -20.66 -20.88 -7.37
C LEU A 171 -21.52 -19.98 -8.26
N ARG A 172 -21.68 -18.69 -7.91
CA ARG A 172 -22.41 -17.70 -8.73
C ARG A 172 -21.82 -17.59 -10.14
N ARG A 173 -20.49 -17.56 -10.26
CA ARG A 173 -19.79 -17.44 -11.56
C ARG A 173 -19.98 -18.67 -12.45
N LYS A 174 -20.18 -19.85 -11.87
CA LYS A 174 -20.43 -21.10 -12.60
C LYS A 174 -21.91 -21.31 -12.98
N ARG A 175 -22.81 -20.34 -12.74
CA ARG A 175 -24.27 -20.54 -12.86
C ARG A 175 -24.76 -21.77 -12.09
N TYR A 176 -24.08 -22.11 -10.99
CA TYR A 176 -24.70 -22.96 -9.97
C TYR A 176 -25.76 -22.09 -9.30
N SER A 177 -26.95 -22.10 -9.87
CA SER A 177 -28.15 -21.70 -9.15
C SER A 177 -28.27 -22.63 -7.95
N PRO A 178 -28.62 -22.16 -6.73
CA PRO A 178 -29.38 -23.04 -5.85
C PRO A 178 -30.55 -23.53 -6.71
N ILE A 179 -30.64 -24.85 -6.91
CA ILE A 179 -31.59 -25.44 -7.87
C ILE A 179 -32.98 -25.09 -7.35
N GLY A 180 -33.60 -24.10 -8.00
CA GLY A 180 -34.91 -23.60 -7.65
C GLY A 180 -36.00 -24.52 -8.20
N GLY A 181 -36.91 -24.93 -7.31
CA GLY A 181 -38.13 -25.71 -7.58
C GLY A 181 -38.01 -27.13 -7.00
N CYS A 182 -38.58 -27.50 -5.85
CA CYS A 182 -39.80 -27.03 -5.18
C CYS A 182 -39.59 -26.81 -3.66
N ASN A 183 -40.31 -25.81 -3.15
CA ASN A 183 -40.51 -25.34 -1.77
C ASN A 183 -39.34 -25.01 -0.82
N ASP A 184 -38.08 -25.40 -1.07
CA ASP A 184 -36.99 -24.90 -0.21
C ASP A 184 -35.57 -24.89 -0.85
N GLY A 185 -35.39 -25.40 -2.08
CA GLY A 185 -34.12 -25.28 -2.83
C GLY A 185 -32.92 -26.09 -2.30
N TYR A 186 -33.13 -26.96 -1.30
CA TYR A 186 -32.14 -27.89 -0.77
C TYR A 186 -32.28 -29.29 -1.42
N GLN A 187 -31.16 -29.96 -1.68
CA GLN A 187 -31.10 -31.31 -2.24
C GLN A 187 -31.30 -32.39 -1.17
N PHE A 188 -30.90 -32.10 0.07
CA PHE A 188 -30.96 -33.01 1.20
C PHE A 188 -31.68 -32.34 2.38
N ASP A 189 -32.31 -33.15 3.22
CA ASP A 189 -32.95 -32.68 4.45
C ASP A 189 -31.90 -32.49 5.55
N ALA A 190 -30.90 -33.38 5.62
CA ALA A 190 -29.82 -33.29 6.58
C ALA A 190 -28.46 -33.68 5.98
N PHE A 191 -27.39 -33.05 6.44
CA PHE A 191 -26.00 -33.50 6.26
C PHE A 191 -25.47 -34.04 7.58
N LEU A 192 -24.90 -35.25 7.58
CA LEU A 192 -24.26 -35.85 8.76
C LEU A 192 -22.76 -35.56 8.75
N SER A 193 -22.30 -34.85 9.77
CA SER A 193 -20.90 -34.52 10.01
C SER A 193 -20.40 -35.30 11.22
N PHE A 194 -19.46 -36.22 11.01
CA PHE A 194 -18.98 -37.17 12.02
C PHE A 194 -17.53 -37.57 11.75
N ALA A 195 -16.87 -38.15 12.76
CA ALA A 195 -15.57 -38.79 12.58
C ALA A 195 -15.75 -40.27 12.19
N ASP A 196 -14.82 -40.84 11.43
CA ASP A 196 -14.92 -42.22 10.96
C ASP A 196 -15.07 -43.23 12.12
N GLU A 197 -14.51 -42.92 13.29
CA GLU A 197 -14.63 -43.73 14.51
C GLU A 197 -16.06 -43.78 15.07
N ASP A 198 -16.87 -42.75 14.81
CA ASP A 198 -18.25 -42.63 15.30
C ASP A 198 -19.27 -43.30 14.37
N ARG A 199 -18.82 -43.79 13.22
CA ARG A 199 -19.63 -44.41 12.17
C ARG A 199 -20.60 -45.49 12.66
N PRO A 200 -20.26 -46.40 13.60
CA PRO A 200 -21.21 -47.41 14.07
C PRO A 200 -22.49 -46.85 14.73
N PHE A 201 -22.43 -45.65 15.30
CA PHE A 201 -23.64 -44.98 15.79
C PHE A 201 -24.31 -44.18 14.67
N VAL A 202 -23.54 -43.50 13.84
CA VAL A 202 -24.06 -42.67 12.75
C VAL A 202 -24.76 -43.49 11.67
N ASP A 203 -24.26 -44.68 11.34
CA ASP A 203 -24.91 -45.59 10.38
C ASP A 203 -26.29 -46.02 10.88
N ARG A 204 -26.44 -46.29 12.20
CA ARG A 204 -27.77 -46.54 12.80
C ARG A 204 -28.68 -45.32 12.69
N VAL A 205 -28.12 -44.12 12.85
CA VAL A 205 -28.91 -42.90 12.70
C VAL A 205 -29.32 -42.66 11.24
N LEU A 206 -28.43 -42.93 10.31
CA LEU A 206 -28.70 -42.85 8.88
C LEU A 206 -29.82 -43.82 8.47
N GLU A 207 -29.73 -45.08 8.93
CA GLU A 207 -30.74 -46.11 8.67
C GLU A 207 -32.12 -45.72 9.20
N GLU A 208 -32.21 -45.13 10.40
CA GLU A 208 -33.49 -44.65 10.95
C GLU A 208 -34.03 -43.43 10.20
N LEU A 209 -33.18 -42.46 9.84
CA LEU A 209 -33.60 -41.25 9.12
C LEU A 209 -34.09 -41.54 7.70
N GLU A 210 -33.44 -42.48 6.98
CA GLU A 210 -33.81 -42.86 5.61
C GLU A 210 -34.88 -43.97 5.58
N GLY A 211 -34.81 -44.92 6.53
CA GLY A 211 -35.61 -46.15 6.54
C GLY A 211 -36.95 -46.03 7.25
N ASN A 212 -37.13 -45.08 8.17
CA ASN A 212 -38.40 -44.89 8.86
C ASN A 212 -39.47 -44.36 7.88
N PRO A 213 -40.60 -45.10 7.68
CA PRO A 213 -41.65 -44.71 6.74
C PRO A 213 -42.31 -43.36 7.05
N GLU A 214 -42.26 -42.91 8.31
CA GLU A 214 -42.83 -41.63 8.76
C GLU A 214 -41.90 -40.43 8.46
N LEU A 215 -40.58 -40.64 8.36
CA LEU A 215 -39.59 -39.58 8.13
C LEU A 215 -39.13 -39.48 6.67
N ARG A 216 -38.68 -40.60 6.09
CA ARG A 216 -38.17 -40.70 4.71
C ARG A 216 -37.33 -39.50 4.27
N LEU A 217 -36.34 -39.14 5.09
CA LEU A 217 -35.50 -37.98 4.83
C LEU A 217 -34.38 -38.34 3.85
N ASN A 218 -34.03 -37.39 2.97
CA ASN A 218 -32.86 -37.54 2.11
C ASN A 218 -31.62 -37.01 2.82
N VAL A 219 -30.68 -37.89 3.18
CA VAL A 219 -29.54 -37.53 4.02
C VAL A 219 -28.25 -37.52 3.19
N CYS A 220 -27.44 -36.47 3.35
CA CYS A 220 -26.11 -36.38 2.75
C CYS A 220 -25.05 -36.95 3.71
N VAL A 221 -24.20 -37.85 3.22
CA VAL A 221 -23.05 -38.37 3.97
C VAL A 221 -21.77 -38.32 3.14
N HIS A 222 -20.65 -37.98 3.79
CA HIS A 222 -19.39 -37.68 3.08
C HIS A 222 -18.81 -38.87 2.30
N PHE A 223 -19.02 -40.11 2.75
CA PHE A 223 -18.50 -41.31 2.09
C PHE A 223 -19.31 -41.75 0.86
N ARG A 224 -20.55 -41.27 0.70
CA ARG A 224 -21.48 -41.66 -0.37
C ARG A 224 -21.64 -40.54 -1.40
N ASP A 225 -21.82 -39.31 -0.94
CA ASP A 225 -22.36 -38.22 -1.77
C ASP A 225 -21.29 -37.20 -2.20
N PHE A 226 -20.05 -37.33 -1.72
CA PHE A 226 -18.96 -36.44 -2.11
C PHE A 226 -18.48 -36.73 -3.52
N ILE A 227 -18.42 -35.67 -4.34
CA ILE A 227 -18.03 -35.79 -5.75
C ILE A 227 -16.50 -35.94 -5.84
N PRO A 228 -16.00 -37.04 -6.45
CA PRO A 228 -14.57 -37.21 -6.69
C PRO A 228 -14.02 -36.09 -7.58
N GLY A 229 -12.79 -35.63 -7.30
CA GLY A 229 -12.14 -34.56 -8.06
C GLY A 229 -12.47 -33.13 -7.63
N LYS A 230 -13.41 -32.93 -6.69
CA LYS A 230 -13.54 -31.67 -5.91
C LYS A 230 -12.63 -31.74 -4.67
N SER A 231 -12.19 -30.58 -4.17
CA SER A 231 -11.50 -30.54 -2.88
C SER A 231 -12.45 -30.97 -1.76
N ILE A 232 -11.94 -31.67 -0.74
CA ILE A 232 -12.74 -32.11 0.42
C ILE A 232 -13.45 -30.91 1.05
N SER A 233 -12.75 -29.79 1.23
CA SER A 233 -13.32 -28.52 1.68
C SER A 233 -14.47 -28.02 0.80
N GLY A 234 -14.37 -28.17 -0.53
CA GLY A 234 -15.43 -27.76 -1.45
C GLY A 234 -16.64 -28.68 -1.41
N ASN A 235 -16.44 -29.99 -1.19
CA ASN A 235 -17.51 -30.96 -1.01
C ASN A 235 -18.27 -30.71 0.29
N ILE A 236 -17.55 -30.43 1.38
CA ILE A 236 -18.13 -30.05 2.67
C ILE A 236 -19.04 -28.83 2.53
N VAL A 237 -18.53 -27.74 1.96
CA VAL A 237 -19.33 -26.52 1.82
C VAL A 237 -20.49 -26.73 0.83
N SER A 238 -20.34 -27.60 -0.17
CA SER A 238 -21.47 -28.00 -1.03
C SER A 238 -22.55 -28.74 -0.23
N ALA A 239 -22.16 -29.72 0.58
CA ALA A 239 -23.05 -30.57 1.35
C ALA A 239 -23.85 -29.77 2.39
N ILE A 240 -23.20 -28.85 3.11
CA ILE A 240 -23.87 -27.98 4.09
C ILE A 240 -24.90 -27.10 3.38
N HIS A 241 -24.52 -26.46 2.27
CA HIS A 241 -25.45 -25.61 1.50
C HIS A 241 -26.58 -26.36 0.80
N SER A 242 -26.34 -27.61 0.41
CA SER A 242 -27.36 -28.43 -0.23
C SER A 242 -28.29 -29.10 0.77
N SER A 243 -28.06 -28.94 2.08
CA SER A 243 -28.83 -29.58 3.14
C SER A 243 -29.58 -28.57 4.00
N LYS A 244 -30.84 -28.87 4.38
CA LYS A 244 -31.64 -27.96 5.24
C LYS A 244 -31.07 -27.81 6.64
N LYS A 245 -30.48 -28.90 7.17
CA LYS A 245 -29.86 -29.00 8.49
C LYS A 245 -28.51 -29.72 8.38
N THR A 246 -27.61 -29.44 9.31
CA THR A 246 -26.35 -30.18 9.49
C THR A 246 -26.33 -30.78 10.89
N ILE A 247 -26.35 -32.11 10.97
CA ILE A 247 -26.25 -32.83 12.23
C ILE A 247 -24.78 -33.13 12.49
N VAL A 248 -24.24 -32.60 13.58
CA VAL A 248 -22.84 -32.77 13.98
C VAL A 248 -22.77 -33.77 15.13
N PHE A 249 -22.07 -34.88 14.93
CA PHE A 249 -21.82 -35.89 15.95
C PHE A 249 -20.49 -35.61 16.64
N MET A 250 -20.57 -35.01 17.82
CA MET A 250 -19.42 -34.50 18.57
C MET A 250 -18.84 -35.57 19.49
N SER A 251 -17.59 -35.93 19.23
CA SER A 251 -16.74 -36.80 20.04
C SER A 251 -15.31 -36.22 20.14
N ARG A 252 -14.44 -36.81 20.96
CA ARG A 252 -13.00 -36.50 20.96
C ARG A 252 -12.34 -36.86 19.63
N ALA A 253 -12.82 -37.89 18.93
CA ALA A 253 -12.33 -38.22 17.59
C ALA A 253 -12.67 -37.11 16.60
N TYR A 254 -13.91 -36.63 16.64
CA TYR A 254 -14.37 -35.47 15.88
C TYR A 254 -13.53 -34.21 16.17
N LEU A 255 -13.26 -33.93 17.44
CA LEU A 255 -12.44 -32.78 17.84
C LEU A 255 -10.96 -32.94 17.52
N LYS A 256 -10.46 -34.14 17.21
CA LYS A 256 -9.08 -34.35 16.74
C LYS A 256 -8.99 -34.17 15.23
N SER A 257 -9.99 -34.59 14.47
CA SER A 257 -10.04 -34.49 13.01
C SER A 257 -10.08 -33.04 12.52
N ASP A 258 -9.13 -32.66 11.68
CA ASP A 258 -9.07 -31.30 11.11
C ASP A 258 -10.19 -31.03 10.10
N TRP A 259 -10.69 -32.07 9.42
CA TRP A 259 -11.84 -31.97 8.52
C TRP A 259 -13.13 -31.72 9.31
N CYS A 260 -13.35 -32.45 10.39
CA CYS A 260 -14.50 -32.26 11.29
C CYS A 260 -14.51 -30.86 11.92
N LYS A 261 -13.34 -30.34 12.34
CA LYS A 261 -13.21 -28.93 12.78
C LYS A 261 -13.56 -27.94 11.68
N TYR A 262 -13.15 -28.23 10.44
CA TYR A 262 -13.46 -27.39 9.29
C TYR A 262 -14.97 -27.40 8.97
N GLU A 263 -15.61 -28.57 8.96
CA GLU A 263 -17.07 -28.74 8.77
C GLU A 263 -17.86 -27.92 9.79
N LEU A 264 -17.55 -28.09 11.07
CA LEU A 264 -18.24 -27.37 12.16
C LEU A 264 -18.07 -25.85 12.05
N ARG A 265 -16.87 -25.37 11.72
CA ARG A 265 -16.62 -23.94 11.48
C ARG A 265 -17.42 -23.40 10.31
N MET A 266 -17.50 -24.18 9.23
CA MET A 266 -18.26 -23.79 8.05
C MET A 266 -19.75 -23.70 8.35
N ALA A 267 -20.31 -24.71 9.02
CA ALA A 267 -21.73 -24.76 9.37
C ALA A 267 -22.13 -23.61 10.32
N ILE A 268 -21.34 -23.33 11.36
CA ILE A 268 -21.56 -22.19 12.27
C ILE A 268 -21.48 -20.85 11.52
N THR A 269 -20.54 -20.73 10.57
CA THR A 269 -20.39 -19.51 9.75
C THR A 269 -21.60 -19.30 8.85
N GLU A 270 -22.14 -20.36 8.24
CA GLU A 270 -23.36 -20.30 7.43
C GLU A 270 -24.58 -19.91 8.26
N GLU A 271 -24.81 -20.56 9.40
CA GLU A 271 -25.89 -20.22 10.34
C GLU A 271 -25.87 -18.73 10.74
N SER A 272 -24.68 -18.21 11.09
CA SER A 272 -24.52 -16.78 11.39
C SER A 272 -24.78 -15.86 10.19
N HIS A 273 -24.54 -16.32 8.96
CA HIS A 273 -24.78 -15.53 7.74
C HIS A 273 -26.25 -15.58 7.28
N MET A 274 -26.91 -16.72 7.44
CA MET A 274 -28.29 -16.96 7.00
C MET A 274 -29.33 -16.61 8.07
N ASN A 275 -28.91 -16.36 9.32
CA ASN A 275 -29.76 -16.08 10.48
C ASN A 275 -30.85 -17.16 10.69
N ARG A 276 -30.45 -18.43 10.53
CA ARG A 276 -31.29 -19.62 10.67
C ARG A 276 -30.52 -20.67 11.46
N GLU A 277 -31.21 -21.41 12.32
CA GLU A 277 -30.65 -22.59 13.01
C GLU A 277 -30.40 -23.71 11.99
N VAL A 278 -29.14 -23.85 11.56
CA VAL A 278 -28.71 -24.86 10.59
C VAL A 278 -28.05 -26.04 11.30
N VAL A 279 -27.43 -25.85 12.47
CA VAL A 279 -26.65 -26.89 13.15
C VAL A 279 -27.46 -27.60 14.25
N ILE A 280 -27.52 -28.93 14.20
CA ILE A 280 -28.02 -29.79 15.28
C ILE A 280 -26.82 -30.53 15.86
N MET A 281 -26.51 -30.33 17.14
CA MET A 281 -25.34 -30.96 17.77
C MET A 281 -25.77 -32.19 18.57
N THR A 282 -25.23 -33.37 18.22
CA THR A 282 -25.37 -34.61 19.00
C THR A 282 -24.04 -34.91 19.69
N VAL A 283 -24.00 -34.86 21.02
CA VAL A 283 -22.80 -35.16 21.82
C VAL A 283 -22.74 -36.65 22.12
N LEU A 284 -21.70 -37.33 21.62
CA LEU A 284 -21.55 -38.78 21.71
C LEU A 284 -20.91 -39.27 23.01
N GLU A 285 -20.18 -38.40 23.69
CA GLU A 285 -19.46 -38.70 24.92
C GLU A 285 -19.24 -37.42 25.75
N ASP A 286 -18.97 -37.57 27.04
CA ASP A 286 -18.64 -36.43 27.90
C ASP A 286 -17.27 -35.85 27.56
N ILE A 287 -17.27 -34.60 27.08
CA ILE A 287 -16.07 -33.87 26.68
C ILE A 287 -15.83 -32.71 27.66
N PRO A 288 -14.68 -32.68 28.37
CA PRO A 288 -14.33 -31.56 29.23
C PRO A 288 -14.27 -30.25 28.44
N GLN A 289 -14.85 -29.17 28.97
CA GLN A 289 -14.88 -27.86 28.29
C GLN A 289 -13.50 -27.32 27.87
N LYS A 290 -12.44 -27.71 28.60
CA LYS A 290 -11.04 -27.36 28.30
C LYS A 290 -10.52 -27.94 26.97
N GLU A 291 -11.15 -28.99 26.45
CA GLU A 291 -10.80 -29.65 25.19
C GLU A 291 -11.54 -29.03 23.99
N LEU A 292 -12.55 -28.19 24.26
CA LEU A 292 -13.33 -27.52 23.22
C LEU A 292 -12.61 -26.26 22.73
N SER A 293 -12.55 -26.07 21.41
CA SER A 293 -12.14 -24.78 20.84
C SER A 293 -13.13 -23.67 21.20
N LEU A 294 -12.69 -22.40 21.22
CA LEU A 294 -13.53 -21.26 21.63
C LEU A 294 -14.88 -21.17 20.90
N GLU A 295 -14.89 -21.43 19.60
CA GLU A 295 -16.10 -21.38 18.77
C GLU A 295 -17.08 -22.49 19.15
N VAL A 296 -16.56 -23.71 19.37
CA VAL A 296 -17.35 -24.86 19.79
C VAL A 296 -17.87 -24.66 21.20
N LEU A 297 -17.04 -24.16 22.12
CA LEU A 297 -17.45 -23.86 23.49
C LEU A 297 -18.58 -22.81 23.54
N GLN A 298 -18.53 -21.80 22.67
CA GLN A 298 -19.60 -20.79 22.57
C GLN A 298 -20.92 -21.41 22.10
N TYR A 299 -20.89 -22.36 21.18
CA TYR A 299 -22.08 -23.11 20.75
C TYR A 299 -22.56 -24.06 21.86
N TYR A 300 -21.65 -24.83 22.44
CA TYR A 300 -21.92 -25.79 23.52
C TYR A 300 -22.56 -25.13 24.74
N LYS A 301 -22.08 -23.94 25.14
CA LYS A 301 -22.64 -23.16 26.27
C LYS A 301 -24.06 -22.67 26.07
N LYS A 302 -24.59 -22.66 24.83
CA LYS A 302 -25.99 -22.35 24.58
C LYS A 302 -26.93 -23.50 24.95
N ASN A 303 -26.41 -24.65 25.40
CA ASN A 303 -27.16 -25.87 25.76
C ASN A 303 -28.10 -26.36 24.64
N SER A 304 -27.78 -26.06 23.39
CA SER A 304 -28.55 -26.45 22.21
C SER A 304 -27.99 -27.74 21.59
N TYR A 305 -27.71 -28.74 22.42
CA TYR A 305 -27.20 -30.05 22.00
C TYR A 305 -28.03 -31.20 22.58
N ILE A 306 -28.00 -32.33 21.89
CA ILE A 306 -28.66 -33.58 22.27
C ILE A 306 -27.58 -34.57 22.70
N ASN A 307 -27.76 -35.27 23.81
CA ASN A 307 -26.83 -36.33 24.21
C ASN A 307 -27.17 -37.63 23.48
N LYS A 308 -26.13 -38.42 23.20
CA LYS A 308 -26.28 -39.79 22.74
C LYS A 308 -27.06 -40.60 23.78
N PRO A 309 -28.11 -41.34 23.36
CA PRO A 309 -28.89 -42.16 24.27
C PRO A 309 -28.11 -43.39 24.72
N ASN A 310 -28.17 -43.70 26.00
CA ASN A 310 -27.60 -44.91 26.61
C ASN A 310 -28.68 -45.94 26.99
N THR A 311 -29.92 -45.50 27.20
CA THR A 311 -31.08 -46.35 27.50
C THR A 311 -32.11 -46.33 26.38
N GLU A 312 -33.00 -47.32 26.32
CA GLU A 312 -34.08 -47.34 25.32
C GLU A 312 -35.06 -46.16 25.46
N GLU A 313 -35.29 -45.70 26.70
CA GLU A 313 -36.15 -44.54 26.96
C GLU A 313 -35.52 -43.25 26.43
N GLU A 314 -34.21 -43.07 26.67
CA GLU A 314 -33.44 -41.96 26.11
C GLU A 314 -33.39 -42.03 24.58
N LEU A 315 -33.34 -43.23 23.99
CA LEU A 315 -33.35 -43.40 22.53
C LEU A 315 -34.67 -42.91 21.93
N LYS A 316 -35.81 -43.25 22.53
CA LYS A 316 -37.12 -42.72 22.10
C LYS A 316 -37.20 -41.21 22.23
N LEU A 317 -36.62 -40.63 23.29
CA LEU A 317 -36.57 -39.19 23.47
C LEU A 317 -35.66 -38.51 22.44
N TYR A 318 -34.49 -39.11 22.17
CA TYR A 318 -33.53 -38.65 21.16
C TYR A 318 -34.21 -38.49 19.80
N TRP A 319 -34.93 -39.52 19.35
CA TRP A 319 -35.66 -39.49 18.08
C TRP A 319 -36.70 -38.38 18.05
N LYS A 320 -37.57 -38.28 19.06
CA LYS A 320 -38.59 -37.22 19.12
C LYS A 320 -37.99 -35.81 19.07
N ILE A 321 -36.85 -35.59 19.71
CA ILE A 321 -36.17 -34.30 19.67
C ILE A 321 -35.59 -34.05 18.28
N LEU A 322 -34.94 -35.06 17.69
CA LEU A 322 -34.31 -34.95 16.38
C LEU A 322 -35.36 -34.66 15.28
N GLU A 323 -36.49 -35.37 15.30
CA GLU A 323 -37.62 -35.15 14.39
C GLU A 323 -38.20 -33.74 14.51
N LYS A 324 -38.25 -33.19 15.72
CA LYS A 324 -38.75 -31.82 15.94
C LYS A 324 -37.80 -30.75 15.38
N LEU A 325 -36.49 -31.05 15.31
CA LEU A 325 -35.47 -30.09 14.91
C LEU A 325 -35.17 -30.10 13.39
N LEU A 326 -35.53 -31.19 12.71
CA LEU A 326 -35.35 -31.41 11.27
C LEU A 326 -36.41 -30.67 10.45
#